data_AF-A0A533VYF2-F1
#
_entry.id   AF-A0A533VYF2-F1
#
_cell.length_a   1.000
_cell.length_b   1.000
_cell.length_c   1.000
_cell.angle_alpha   90.00
_cell.angle_beta   90.00
_cell.angle_gamma   90.00
#
_symmetry.space_group_name_H-M   'P 1'
#
loop_
_entity.id
_entity.type
_entity.pdbx_description
1 polymer ?
#
loop_
_entity_poly.entity_id
_entity_poly.type
_entity_poly.pdbx_seq_one_letter_code
_entity_poly.pdbx_strand_id
1 'polypeptide(L)'
;MDPKIAGGARLPETRGALEVVLFSKSGCHLCEAVEAEIRSMATIGTSLTVVDIYEDSVLHDKYWMRIPVVRVEATTFSKPR
;
A
#
# COMPACT_ATOMS: atom_id res chain seq x y z
N MET A 1 9.94 27.75 22.59
CA MET A 1 11.37 27.50 22.88
C MET A 1 11.55 26.02 23.19
N ASP A 2 11.63 25.21 22.14
CA ASP A 2 12.50 24.02 22.09
C ASP A 2 13.96 24.50 22.23
N PRO A 3 14.96 23.69 22.67
CA PRO A 3 15.28 22.47 21.90
C PRO A 3 16.06 21.31 22.56
N LYS A 4 16.05 20.20 21.82
CA LYS A 4 17.01 19.07 21.74
C LYS A 4 16.75 17.84 22.61
N ILE A 5 16.09 16.85 21.98
CA ILE A 5 16.64 15.49 21.94
C ILE A 5 17.16 15.26 20.52
N ALA A 6 18.48 15.25 20.39
CA ALA A 6 19.19 14.82 19.20
C ALA A 6 19.41 13.31 19.30
N GLY A 7 19.17 12.58 18.21
CA GLY A 7 19.46 11.16 18.09
C GLY A 7 18.31 10.44 17.43
N GLY A 8 18.44 10.15 16.14
CA GLY A 8 17.41 9.55 15.30
C GLY A 8 16.81 8.30 15.94
N ALA A 9 15.58 8.43 16.42
CA ALA A 9 14.79 7.30 16.85
C ALA A 9 14.42 6.50 15.60
N ARG A 10 15.17 5.43 15.31
CA ARG A 10 14.74 4.39 14.39
C ARG A 10 13.40 3.88 14.94
N LEU A 11 12.33 4.21 14.24
CA LEU A 11 10.99 3.68 14.47
C LEU A 11 11.10 2.16 14.66
N PRO A 12 10.38 1.56 15.60
CA PRO A 12 10.50 0.15 15.93
C PRO A 12 10.38 -0.68 14.65
N GLU A 13 11.40 -1.50 14.38
CA GLU A 13 11.52 -2.29 13.16
C GLU A 13 10.32 -3.24 13.12
N THR A 14 9.31 -2.84 12.35
CA THR A 14 8.09 -3.61 12.22
C THR A 14 8.49 -4.94 11.59
N ARG A 15 8.11 -6.06 12.22
CA ARG A 15 8.37 -7.40 11.66
C ARG A 15 7.63 -7.51 10.33
N GLY A 16 8.32 -7.15 9.26
CA GLY A 16 7.83 -7.04 7.89
C GLY A 16 7.00 -5.76 7.67
N ALA A 17 7.39 -4.94 6.70
CA ALA A 17 6.48 -3.96 6.11
C ALA A 17 5.76 -4.63 4.94
N LEU A 18 4.43 -4.48 4.87
CA LEU A 18 3.60 -4.89 3.75
C LEU A 18 3.31 -3.68 2.87
N GLU A 19 3.65 -3.75 1.60
CA GLU A 19 3.22 -2.78 0.59
C GLU A 19 2.05 -3.36 -0.19
N VAL A 20 0.91 -2.68 -0.15
CA VAL A 20 -0.31 -3.05 -0.86
C VAL A 20 -0.60 -2.00 -1.91
N VAL A 21 -0.80 -2.44 -3.16
CA VAL A 21 -1.22 -1.58 -4.27
C VAL A 21 -2.55 -2.08 -4.81
N LEU A 22 -3.57 -1.22 -4.74
CA LEU A 22 -4.89 -1.45 -5.34
C LEU A 22 -4.98 -0.69 -6.66
N PHE A 23 -5.05 -1.43 -7.77
CA PHE A 23 -5.39 -0.88 -9.07
C PHE A 23 -6.92 -0.78 -9.17
N SER A 24 -7.39 0.44 -9.33
CA SER A 24 -8.80 0.85 -9.28
C SER A 24 -9.14 1.69 -10.52
N LYS A 25 -10.42 2.10 -10.63
CA LYS A 25 -10.83 3.20 -11.50
C LYS A 25 -11.80 4.11 -10.74
N SER A 26 -11.81 5.38 -11.09
CA SER A 26 -12.84 6.32 -10.64
C SER A 26 -14.27 5.85 -10.99
N GLY A 27 -15.20 6.00 -10.04
CA GLY A 27 -16.60 5.61 -10.20
C GLY A 27 -16.89 4.10 -10.12
N CYS A 28 -15.96 3.31 -9.58
CA CYS A 28 -16.11 1.86 -9.41
C CYS A 28 -16.51 1.50 -7.98
N HIS A 29 -17.81 1.29 -7.73
CA HIS A 29 -18.31 0.90 -6.40
C HIS A 29 -17.65 -0.38 -5.85
N LEU A 30 -17.35 -1.35 -6.71
CA LEU A 30 -16.65 -2.57 -6.29
C LEU A 30 -15.22 -2.26 -5.80
N CYS A 31 -14.54 -1.33 -6.46
CA CYS A 31 -13.18 -0.95 -6.12
C CYS A 31 -13.15 -0.17 -4.79
N GLU A 32 -14.14 0.69 -4.56
CA GLU A 32 -14.33 1.40 -3.28
C GLU A 32 -14.58 0.43 -2.12
N ALA A 33 -15.40 -0.61 -2.34
CA ALA A 33 -15.64 -1.64 -1.33
C ALA A 33 -14.37 -2.43 -0.99
N VAL A 34 -13.58 -2.80 -2.01
CA VAL A 34 -12.29 -3.49 -1.80
C VAL A 34 -11.29 -2.59 -1.07
N GLU A 35 -11.22 -1.31 -1.42
CA GLU A 35 -10.37 -0.35 -0.71
C GLU A 35 -10.74 -0.26 0.77
N ALA A 36 -12.04 -0.13 1.07
CA ALA A 36 -12.54 -0.06 2.44
C ALA A 36 -12.18 -1.31 3.25
N GLU A 37 -12.27 -2.49 2.65
CA GLU A 37 -11.92 -3.75 3.30
C GLU A 37 -10.41 -3.90 3.53
N ILE A 38 -9.58 -3.49 2.57
CA ILE A 38 -8.12 -3.49 2.77
C ILE A 38 -7.76 -2.52 3.91
N ARG A 39 -8.38 -1.34 3.96
CA ARG A 39 -8.16 -0.37 5.04
C ARG A 39 -8.63 -0.88 6.39
N SER A 40 -9.72 -1.65 6.44
CA SER A 40 -10.23 -2.23 7.70
C SER A 40 -9.29 -3.30 8.27
N MET A 41 -8.60 -4.04 7.39
CA MET A 41 -7.64 -5.09 7.75
C MET A 41 -6.20 -4.58 7.93
N ALA A 42 -5.88 -3.36 7.49
CA ALA A 42 -4.53 -2.84 7.52
C ALA A 42 -3.99 -2.74 8.96
N THR A 43 -2.84 -3.36 9.20
CA THR A 43 -2.14 -3.31 10.49
C THR A 43 -0.94 -2.36 10.45
N ILE A 44 -0.36 -2.08 11.62
CA ILE A 44 0.91 -1.34 11.74
C ILE A 44 1.96 -1.97 10.80
N GLY A 45 2.58 -1.15 9.96
CA GLY A 45 3.55 -1.60 8.94
C GLY A 45 2.95 -1.90 7.56
N THR A 46 1.64 -1.73 7.37
CA THR A 46 0.99 -1.84 6.05
C THR A 46 0.90 -0.47 5.39
N SER A 47 1.42 -0.32 4.18
CA SER A 47 1.16 0.83 3.31
C SER A 47 0.16 0.44 2.22
N LEU A 48 -0.86 1.27 1.98
CA LEU A 48 -1.83 1.08 0.90
C LEU A 48 -1.70 2.25 -0.09
N THR A 49 -1.44 1.92 -1.35
CA THR A 49 -1.48 2.87 -2.47
C THR A 49 -2.63 2.49 -3.39
N VAL A 50 -3.47 3.47 -3.72
CA VAL A 50 -4.55 3.31 -4.71
C VAL A 50 -4.12 3.99 -5.99
N VAL A 51 -4.20 3.27 -7.11
CA VAL A 51 -3.78 3.75 -8.43
C VAL A 51 -4.98 3.70 -9.37
N ASP A 52 -5.37 4.84 -9.94
CA ASP A 52 -6.39 4.88 -11.00
C ASP A 52 -5.74 4.46 -12.32
N ILE A 53 -6.25 3.37 -12.92
CA ILE A 53 -5.74 2.85 -14.19
C ILE A 53 -6.05 3.78 -15.36
N TYR A 54 -6.97 4.74 -15.25
CA TYR A 54 -7.26 5.69 -16.32
C TYR A 54 -6.17 6.75 -16.50
N GLU A 55 -5.30 6.94 -15.51
CA GLU A 55 -4.19 7.89 -15.59
C GLU A 55 -2.95 7.31 -16.30
N ASP A 56 -2.92 6.00 -16.56
CA ASP A 56 -1.80 5.29 -17.19
C ASP A 56 -2.32 4.30 -18.25
N SER A 57 -1.99 4.54 -19.52
CA SER A 57 -2.45 3.72 -20.64
C SER A 57 -1.96 2.27 -20.58
N VAL A 58 -0.77 2.02 -20.01
CA VAL A 58 -0.22 0.66 -19.86
C VAL A 58 -1.00 -0.11 -18.79
N LEU A 59 -1.35 0.56 -17.68
CA LEU A 59 -2.18 -0.05 -16.64
C LEU A 59 -3.62 -0.26 -17.12
N HIS A 60 -4.17 0.70 -17.87
CA HIS A 60 -5.48 0.58 -18.49
C HIS A 60 -5.56 -0.68 -19.35
N ASP A 61 -4.69 -0.81 -20.35
CA ASP A 61 -4.70 -1.94 -21.29
C ASP A 61 -4.53 -3.29 -20.57
N LYS A 62 -3.73 -3.31 -19.50
CA LYS A 62 -3.45 -4.51 -18.73
C LYS A 62 -4.59 -4.94 -17.80
N TYR A 63 -5.30 -3.97 -17.19
CA TYR A 63 -6.20 -4.25 -16.06
C TYR A 63 -7.66 -3.84 -16.28
N TRP A 64 -8.01 -3.16 -17.38
CA TRP A 64 -9.36 -2.66 -17.68
C TRP A 64 -10.50 -3.68 -17.43
N MET A 65 -10.34 -4.95 -17.86
CA MET A 65 -11.35 -6.00 -17.66
C MET A 65 -11.16 -6.82 -16.36
N ARG A 66 -10.16 -6.49 -15.55
CA ARG A 66 -9.73 -7.29 -14.40
C ARG A 66 -9.81 -6.55 -13.08
N ILE A 67 -9.98 -5.22 -13.10
CA ILE A 67 -10.11 -4.43 -11.88
C ILE A 67 -11.34 -4.84 -11.06
N PRO A 68 -11.24 -4.83 -9.73
CA PRO A 68 -10.08 -4.41 -8.92
C PRO A 68 -8.94 -5.44 -8.90
N VAL A 69 -7.69 -4.98 -8.96
CA VAL A 69 -6.49 -5.84 -8.81
C VAL A 69 -5.69 -5.38 -7.61
N VAL A 70 -5.38 -6.32 -6.71
CA VAL A 70 -4.57 -6.05 -5.51
C VAL A 70 -3.22 -6.73 -5.68
N ARG A 71 -2.14 -5.95 -5.53
CA ARG A 71 -0.76 -6.46 -5.42
C ARG A 71 -0.29 -6.29 -3.98
N VAL A 72 0.35 -7.32 -3.43
CA VAL A 72 0.89 -7.32 -2.07
C VAL A 72 2.35 -7.76 -2.14
N GLU A 73 3.24 -6.93 -1.59
CA GLU A 73 4.66 -7.20 -1.48
C GLU A 73 5.06 -7.17 -0.01
N ALA A 74 5.85 -8.14 0.44
CA ALA A 74 6.31 -8.23 1.82
C ALA A 74 7.84 -8.11 1.89
N THR A 75 8.32 -7.20 2.72
CA THR A 75 9.76 -7.08 2.98
C THR A 75 10.19 -8.06 4.07
N THR A 76 11.03 -9.03 3.71
CA THR A 76 11.61 -9.97 4.69
C THR A 76 12.95 -9.44 5.19
N PHE A 77 13.03 -9.10 6.47
CA PHE A 77 14.31 -8.81 7.11
C PHE A 77 14.95 -10.11 7.62
N SER A 78 15.96 -10.59 6.91
CA SER A 78 16.87 -11.62 7.42
C SER A 78 17.96 -10.95 8.26
N LYS A 79 18.20 -11.44 9.47
CA LYS A 79 19.32 -10.97 10.31
C LYS A 79 20.65 -11.31 9.61
N PRO A 80 21.56 -10.35 9.37
CA PRO A 80 22.91 -10.69 8.93
C PRO A 80 23.60 -11.51 10.03
N ARG A 81 24.21 -12.65 9.62
CA ARG A 81 24.94 -13.54 10.52
C ARG A 81 26.10 -12.83 11.21
#